data_AF-A0A0R1N585-F1
#
_entry.id   AF-A0A0R1N585-F1
#
_cell.length_a   1.000
_cell.length_b   1.000
_cell.length_c   1.000
_cell.angle_alpha   90.00
_cell.angle_beta   90.00
_cell.angle_gamma   90.00
#
_symmetry.space_group_name_H-M   'P 1'
#
loop_
_entity.id
_entity.type
_entity.pdbx_description
1 polymer ?
#
loop_
_entity_poly.entity_id
_entity_poly.type
_entity_poly.pdbx_seq_one_letter_code
_entity_poly.pdbx_strand_id
1 'polypeptide(L)'
;MIKLKANPLLKRLGKKVWHTFVTLNGNDGHSHAFVFWYPASTWKHARRVVIVAQHKPSKKSVTIQFFVTNLPTATATLGSFYQKRGKMEKFIQQTKSGYYADRMNSTNFLMNEARMMFSCLDYNLMRLMALWVFPTWIRNSEITSIRTNLL
;
A
#
# COMPACT_ATOMS: atom_id res chain seq x y z
N MET A 1 5.83 9.87 0.71
CA MET A 1 4.40 10.17 0.44
C MET A 1 3.60 9.81 1.67
N ILE A 2 2.72 10.70 2.13
CA ILE A 2 1.95 10.52 3.39
C ILE A 2 0.47 10.73 3.09
N LYS A 3 -0.40 9.89 3.66
CA LYS A 3 -1.86 10.06 3.56
C LYS A 3 -2.29 11.20 4.47
N LEU A 4 -3.02 12.15 3.92
CA LEU A 4 -3.56 13.28 4.65
C LEU A 4 -4.98 12.98 5.14
N LYS A 5 -5.30 13.39 6.36
CA LYS A 5 -6.68 13.38 6.87
C LYS A 5 -7.49 14.45 6.14
N ALA A 6 -8.74 14.13 5.80
CA ALA A 6 -9.59 15.03 5.04
C ALA A 6 -10.03 16.24 5.88
N ASN A 7 -9.57 17.43 5.51
CA ASN A 7 -10.06 18.74 5.99
C ASN A 7 -11.37 19.09 5.25
N PRO A 8 -12.33 19.83 5.86
CA PRO A 8 -13.49 20.39 5.16
C PRO A 8 -13.22 20.97 3.76
N LEU A 9 -12.14 21.74 3.59
CA LEU A 9 -11.75 22.29 2.27
C LEU A 9 -11.41 21.19 1.26
N LEU A 10 -10.67 20.17 1.70
CA LEU A 10 -10.29 19.03 0.88
C LEU A 10 -11.50 18.16 0.53
N LYS A 11 -12.48 18.03 1.44
CA LYS A 11 -13.75 17.37 1.15
C LYS A 11 -14.53 18.10 0.06
N ARG A 12 -14.56 19.44 0.10
CA ARG A 12 -15.20 20.26 -0.95
C ARG A 12 -14.52 20.10 -2.30
N LEU A 13 -13.17 20.15 -2.32
CA LEU A 13 -12.39 19.91 -3.53
C LEU A 13 -12.58 18.48 -4.05
N GLY A 14 -12.59 17.49 -3.15
CA GLY A 14 -12.89 16.10 -3.48
C GLY A 14 -14.27 15.92 -4.11
N LYS A 15 -15.30 16.61 -3.60
CA LYS A 15 -16.66 16.58 -4.17
C LYS A 15 -16.70 17.22 -5.58
N LYS A 16 -15.98 18.33 -5.79
CA LYS A 16 -15.87 18.94 -7.12
C LYS A 16 -15.20 17.98 -8.12
N VAL A 17 -14.09 17.37 -7.71
CA VAL A 17 -13.40 16.32 -8.49
C VAL A 17 -14.31 15.13 -8.75
N TRP A 18 -15.13 14.73 -7.77
CA TRP A 18 -16.10 13.64 -7.93
C TRP A 18 -17.14 13.95 -9.01
N HIS A 19 -17.75 15.12 -8.99
CA HIS A 19 -18.72 15.51 -10.01
C HIS A 19 -18.08 15.50 -11.41
N THR A 20 -16.89 16.10 -11.56
CA THR A 20 -16.15 16.07 -12.83
C THR A 20 -15.79 14.64 -13.28
N PHE A 21 -15.42 13.76 -12.33
CA PHE A 21 -15.07 12.37 -12.63
C PHE A 21 -16.28 11.55 -13.10
N VAL A 22 -17.43 11.68 -12.43
CA VAL A 22 -18.66 10.98 -12.81
C VAL A 22 -19.19 11.46 -14.16
N THR A 23 -19.07 12.76 -14.46
CA THR A 23 -19.55 13.32 -15.73
C THR A 23 -18.67 12.94 -16.92
N LEU A 24 -17.35 12.76 -16.74
CA LEU A 24 -16.43 12.49 -17.85
C LEU A 24 -16.28 11.00 -18.17
N ASN A 25 -16.29 10.12 -17.17
CA ASN A 25 -15.81 8.73 -17.35
C ASN A 25 -16.84 7.72 -16.88
N GLY A 26 -18.03 7.71 -17.51
CA GLY A 26 -19.06 6.71 -17.24
C GLY A 26 -18.48 5.29 -17.14
N ASN A 27 -18.26 4.85 -15.89
CA ASN A 27 -17.94 3.49 -15.48
C ASN A 27 -16.54 2.91 -15.82
N ASP A 28 -15.58 3.70 -16.30
CA ASP A 28 -14.23 3.19 -16.53
C ASP A 28 -13.50 3.05 -15.19
N GLY A 29 -13.18 1.82 -14.79
CA GLY A 29 -12.56 1.46 -13.49
C GLY A 29 -11.15 2.02 -13.23
N HIS A 30 -10.76 3.12 -13.86
CA HIS A 30 -9.46 3.75 -13.75
C HIS A 30 -9.38 4.70 -12.53
N SER A 31 -8.23 4.65 -11.85
CA SER A 31 -7.92 5.56 -10.75
C SER A 31 -7.41 6.89 -11.31
N HIS A 32 -8.12 7.99 -11.08
CA HIS A 32 -7.68 9.31 -11.49
C HIS A 32 -7.00 10.05 -10.35
N ALA A 33 -5.90 10.72 -10.67
CA ALA A 33 -5.08 11.46 -9.73
C ALA A 33 -4.97 12.93 -10.14
N PHE A 34 -5.50 13.82 -9.30
CA PHE A 34 -5.43 15.27 -9.49
C PHE A 34 -4.38 15.87 -8.58
N VAL A 35 -3.56 16.78 -9.09
CA VAL A 35 -2.47 17.42 -8.35
C VAL A 35 -2.77 18.90 -8.19
N PHE A 36 -2.55 19.42 -6.99
CA PHE A 36 -2.59 20.85 -6.73
C PHE A 36 -1.64 21.21 -5.58
N TRP A 37 -1.27 22.48 -5.50
CA TRP A 37 -0.50 23.02 -4.37
C TRP A 37 -1.45 23.41 -3.25
N TYR A 38 -1.23 22.89 -2.05
CA TYR A 38 -2.06 23.15 -0.89
C TYR A 38 -1.24 23.81 0.22
N PRO A 39 -1.55 25.07 0.58
CA PRO A 39 -1.03 25.72 1.77
C PRO A 39 -1.94 25.38 2.97
N ALA A 40 -1.50 24.45 3.82
CA ALA A 40 -2.14 24.25 5.12
C ALA A 40 -1.63 25.31 6.10
N SER A 41 -2.48 25.83 6.98
CA SER A 41 -2.10 26.85 7.98
C SER A 41 -0.96 26.42 8.91
N THR A 42 -0.82 25.12 9.14
CA THR A 42 0.24 24.52 9.95
C THR A 42 1.57 24.35 9.22
N TRP A 43 1.63 24.62 7.90
CA TRP A 43 2.83 24.38 7.10
C TRP A 43 3.55 25.68 6.77
N LYS A 44 4.88 25.66 6.86
CA LYS A 44 5.72 26.80 6.47
C LYS A 44 5.62 27.16 4.98
N HIS A 45 5.36 26.16 4.13
CA HIS A 45 5.26 26.32 2.67
C HIS A 45 4.15 25.43 2.10
N ALA A 46 3.58 25.85 0.97
CA ALA A 46 2.63 25.05 0.22
C ALA A 46 3.28 23.75 -0.25
N ARG A 47 2.57 22.62 -0.10
CA ARG A 47 3.06 21.30 -0.55
C ARG A 47 2.17 20.75 -1.65
N ARG A 48 2.77 19.92 -2.49
CA ARG A 48 2.05 19.19 -3.55
C ARG A 48 1.15 18.13 -2.92
N VAL A 49 -0.17 18.31 -3.12
CA VAL A 49 -1.22 17.39 -2.68
C VAL A 49 -1.83 16.71 -3.89
N VAL A 50 -2.07 15.41 -3.75
CA VAL A 50 -2.66 14.56 -4.78
C VAL A 50 -3.96 13.97 -4.26
N ILE A 51 -5.03 14.16 -5.02
CA ILE A 51 -6.33 13.53 -4.79
C ILE A 51 -6.35 12.29 -5.67
N VAL A 52 -6.45 11.12 -5.07
CA VAL A 52 -6.66 9.87 -5.81
C VAL A 52 -8.11 9.46 -5.61
N ALA A 53 -8.87 9.48 -6.69
CA ALA A 53 -10.21 8.92 -6.74
C ALA A 53 -10.10 7.47 -7.22
N GLN A 54 -10.47 6.52 -6.36
CA GLN A 54 -10.49 5.11 -6.71
C GLN A 54 -11.95 4.65 -6.82
N HIS A 55 -12.34 4.22 -8.02
CA HIS A 55 -13.60 3.50 -8.20
C HIS A 55 -13.39 2.06 -7.72
N LYS A 56 -14.20 1.60 -6.75
CA LYS A 56 -14.25 0.19 -6.36
C LYS A 56 -15.50 -0.41 -7.00
N PRO A 57 -15.37 -1.24 -8.07
CA PRO A 57 -16.51 -1.82 -8.77
C PRO A 57 -17.42 -2.62 -7.83
N SER A 58 -16.85 -3.27 -6.82
CA SER A 58 -17.56 -4.14 -5.89
C SER A 58 -18.46 -3.43 -4.87
N LYS A 59 -18.33 -2.11 -4.65
CA LYS A 59 -19.09 -1.40 -3.61
C LYS A 59 -19.87 -0.19 -4.10
N LYS A 60 -19.96 0.05 -5.43
CA LYS A 60 -20.56 1.24 -6.06
C LYS A 60 -20.17 2.56 -5.37
N SER A 61 -18.99 2.59 -4.74
CA SER A 61 -18.53 3.70 -3.91
C SER A 61 -17.14 4.12 -4.35
N VAL A 62 -17.01 5.40 -4.67
CA VAL A 62 -15.73 6.03 -4.99
C VAL A 62 -15.05 6.39 -3.68
N THR A 63 -13.88 5.81 -3.43
CA THR A 63 -13.05 6.20 -2.29
C THR A 63 -12.12 7.33 -2.73
N ILE A 64 -12.31 8.51 -2.14
CA ILE A 64 -11.42 9.66 -2.36
C ILE A 64 -10.36 9.67 -1.27
N GLN A 65 -9.09 9.67 -1.67
CA GLN A 65 -7.95 9.72 -0.75
C GLN A 65 -7.05 10.90 -1.08
N PHE A 66 -6.51 11.52 -0.04
CA PHE A 66 -5.62 12.67 -0.16
C PHE A 66 -4.21 12.27 0.26
N PHE A 67 -3.22 12.68 -0.52
CA PHE A 67 -1.83 12.36 -0.27
C PHE A 67 -0.95 13.58 -0.45
N VAL A 68 0.07 13.70 0.40
CA VAL A 68 1.15 14.68 0.23
C VAL A 68 2.36 13.95 -0.33
N THR A 69 2.93 14.48 -1.41
CA THR A 69 4.13 13.90 -2.02
C THR A 69 5.13 14.96 -2.42
N ASN A 70 6.42 14.68 -2.18
CA ASN A 70 7.53 15.46 -2.74
C ASN A 70 8.14 14.78 -3.99
N LEU A 71 7.57 13.64 -4.40
CA LEU A 71 8.09 12.89 -5.55
C LEU A 71 7.68 13.59 -6.86
N PRO A 72 8.59 13.76 -7.83
CA PRO A 72 8.28 14.34 -9.14
C PRO A 72 7.47 13.40 -10.06
N THR A 73 7.12 12.21 -9.59
CA THR A 73 6.47 11.14 -10.36
C THR A 73 5.11 11.54 -10.98
N ALA A 74 4.80 10.91 -12.11
CA ALA A 74 3.51 11.02 -12.80
C ALA A 74 2.34 10.63 -11.88
N THR A 75 1.18 11.25 -12.12
CA THR A 75 0.00 11.13 -11.27
C THR A 75 -0.60 9.73 -11.28
N ALA A 76 -0.59 9.06 -12.43
CA ALA A 76 -1.11 7.71 -12.61
C ALA A 76 -0.35 6.64 -11.80
N THR A 77 0.97 6.76 -11.67
CA THR A 77 1.82 5.79 -10.95
C THR A 77 1.92 6.06 -9.45
N LEU A 78 1.39 7.18 -8.97
CA LEU A 78 1.43 7.52 -7.55
C LEU A 78 0.55 6.58 -6.71
N GLY A 79 -0.59 6.14 -7.26
CA GLY A 79 -1.48 5.18 -6.59
C GLY A 79 -0.80 3.83 -6.39
N SER A 80 -0.17 3.29 -7.44
CA SER A 80 0.56 2.01 -7.35
C SER A 80 1.79 2.13 -6.45
N PHE A 81 2.49 3.27 -6.47
CA PHE A 81 3.59 3.56 -5.56
C PHE A 81 3.14 3.53 -4.09
N TYR A 82 2.02 4.18 -3.76
CA TYR A 82 1.48 4.12 -2.40
C TYR A 82 1.04 2.71 -2.01
N GLN A 83 0.47 1.95 -2.94
CA GLN A 83 0.03 0.58 -2.69
C GLN A 83 1.19 -0.37 -2.34
N LYS A 84 2.41 -0.13 -2.85
CA LYS A 84 3.61 -0.88 -2.44
C LYS A 84 3.87 -0.79 -0.94
N ARG A 85 3.51 0.33 -0.29
CA ARG A 85 3.62 0.47 1.18
C ARG A 85 2.70 -0.51 1.91
N GLY A 86 1.47 -0.69 1.44
CA GLY A 86 0.54 -1.68 2.01
C GLY A 86 1.01 -3.11 1.79
N LYS A 87 1.66 -3.40 0.65
CA LYS A 87 2.28 -4.71 0.41
C LYS A 87 3.41 -4.99 1.40
N MET A 88 4.19 -3.98 1.79
CA MET A 88 5.24 -4.14 2.79
C MET A 88 4.69 -4.55 4.16
N GLU A 89 3.59 -3.94 4.60
CA GLU A 89 2.92 -4.33 5.86
C GLU A 89 2.47 -5.79 5.81
N LYS A 90 1.92 -6.21 4.67
CA LYS A 90 1.55 -7.61 4.45
C LYS A 90 2.76 -8.54 4.55
N PHE A 91 3.93 -8.15 4.03
CA PHE A 91 5.15 -8.96 4.15
C PHE A 91 5.58 -9.09 5.61
N ILE A 92 5.60 -8.00 6.38
CA ILE A 92 5.95 -8.03 7.81
C ILE A 92 4.99 -8.96 8.57
N GLN A 93 3.69 -8.85 8.30
CA GLN A 93 2.68 -9.68 8.94
C GLN A 93 2.86 -11.17 8.59
N GLN A 94 3.20 -11.48 7.34
CA GLN A 94 3.50 -12.84 6.92
C GLN A 94 4.80 -13.38 7.51
N THR A 95 5.84 -12.57 7.69
CA THR A 95 7.07 -13.01 8.37
C THR A 95 6.78 -13.35 9.84
N LYS A 96 6.01 -12.49 10.53
CA LYS A 96 5.59 -12.72 11.91
C LYS A 96 4.79 -14.02 12.04
N SER A 97 3.68 -14.15 11.32
CA SER A 97 2.78 -15.30 11.47
C SER A 97 3.24 -16.57 10.74
N GLY A 98 3.95 -16.43 9.63
CA GLY A 98 4.36 -17.54 8.77
C GLY A 98 5.68 -18.19 9.15
N TYR A 99 6.61 -17.43 9.75
CA TYR A 99 7.93 -17.91 10.20
C TYR A 99 8.13 -17.74 11.71
N TYR A 100 7.04 -17.55 12.45
CA TYR A 100 7.04 -17.46 13.92
C TYR A 100 8.01 -16.41 14.48
N ALA A 101 8.25 -15.32 13.75
CA ALA A 101 9.08 -14.22 14.23
C ALA A 101 8.43 -13.46 15.42
N ASP A 102 7.20 -13.82 15.78
CA ASP A 102 6.51 -13.37 16.98
C ASP A 102 6.77 -14.25 18.23
N ARG A 103 7.35 -15.45 18.05
CA ARG A 103 7.60 -16.43 19.13
C ARG A 103 9.09 -16.50 19.48
N MET A 104 9.55 -15.51 20.24
CA MET A 104 10.91 -15.44 20.78
C MET A 104 10.86 -15.60 22.29
N ASN A 105 11.15 -16.80 22.78
CA ASN A 105 11.05 -17.15 24.20
C ASN A 105 12.41 -17.23 24.93
N SER A 106 13.50 -16.80 24.30
CA SER A 106 14.82 -16.86 24.93
C SER A 106 14.99 -15.69 25.90
N THR A 107 15.70 -15.93 27.00
CA THR A 107 16.08 -14.90 27.99
C THR A 107 17.13 -13.92 27.47
N ASN A 108 17.93 -14.31 26.47
CA ASN A 108 18.97 -13.47 25.89
C ASN A 108 18.46 -12.69 24.66
N PHE A 109 18.63 -11.37 24.69
CA PHE A 109 18.25 -10.47 23.60
C PHE A 109 18.95 -10.78 22.27
N LEU A 110 20.27 -11.06 22.30
CA LEU A 110 21.05 -11.33 21.09
C LEU A 110 20.57 -12.60 20.37
N MET A 111 20.17 -13.62 21.12
CA MET A 111 19.61 -14.86 20.56
C MET A 111 18.26 -14.61 19.88
N ASN A 112 17.42 -13.76 20.47
CA ASN A 112 16.13 -13.40 19.88
C ASN A 112 16.31 -12.56 18.62
N GLU A 113 17.26 -11.62 18.62
CA GLU A 113 17.60 -10.82 17.45
C GLU A 113 18.11 -11.70 16.30
N ALA A 114 19.05 -12.61 16.58
CA ALA A 114 19.54 -13.56 15.58
C ALA A 114 18.41 -14.42 15.00
N ARG A 115 17.51 -14.95 15.86
CA ARG A 115 16.33 -15.70 15.41
C ARG A 115 15.42 -14.85 14.52
N MET A 116 15.22 -13.57 14.85
CA MET A 116 14.44 -12.65 14.02
C MET A 116 15.06 -12.47 12.62
N MET A 117 16.37 -12.31 12.56
CA MET A 117 17.10 -12.20 11.31
C MET A 117 16.95 -13.47 10.46
N PHE A 118 17.08 -14.65 11.06
CA PHE A 118 16.85 -15.92 10.36
C PHE A 118 15.42 -16.04 9.83
N SER A 119 14.40 -15.74 10.64
CA SER A 119 13.00 -15.74 10.15
C SER A 119 12.76 -14.78 8.98
N CYS A 120 13.43 -13.62 8.98
CA CYS A 120 13.36 -12.68 7.87
C CYS A 120 14.09 -13.20 6.62
N LEU A 121 15.25 -13.86 6.80
CA LEU A 121 16.02 -14.48 5.73
C LEU A 121 15.23 -15.63 5.08
N ASP A 122 14.65 -16.52 5.89
CA ASP A 122 13.85 -17.66 5.44
C ASP A 122 12.64 -17.19 4.62
N TYR A 123 11.96 -16.13 5.08
CA TYR A 123 10.87 -15.50 4.34
C TYR A 123 11.34 -14.97 2.98
N ASN A 124 12.46 -14.24 2.95
CA ASN A 124 13.00 -13.68 1.71
C ASN A 124 13.42 -14.79 0.74
N LEU A 125 14.04 -15.87 1.23
CA LEU A 125 14.44 -17.02 0.43
C LEU A 125 13.22 -17.71 -0.20
N MET A 126 12.20 -18.00 0.60
CA MET A 126 10.95 -18.59 0.09
C MET A 126 10.27 -17.69 -0.94
N ARG A 127 10.28 -16.37 -0.70
CA ARG A 127 9.74 -15.38 -1.63
C ARG A 127 10.50 -15.38 -2.95
N LEU A 128 11.83 -15.48 -2.92
CA LEU A 128 12.66 -15.61 -4.11
C LEU A 128 12.34 -16.92 -4.85
N MET A 129 12.29 -18.05 -4.15
CA MET A 129 11.89 -19.33 -4.74
C MET A 129 10.52 -19.25 -5.43
N ALA A 130 9.56 -18.54 -4.83
CA ALA A 130 8.25 -18.34 -5.45
C ALA A 130 8.26 -17.46 -6.71
N LEU A 131 9.25 -16.59 -6.85
CA LEU A 131 9.42 -15.79 -8.07
C LEU A 131 10.09 -16.59 -9.18
N TRP A 132 11.12 -17.38 -8.85
CA TRP A 132 12.00 -18.04 -9.82
C TRP A 132 11.60 -19.47 -10.17
N VAL A 133 11.10 -20.24 -9.20
CA VAL A 133 10.89 -21.69 -9.31
C VAL A 133 9.41 -22.04 -9.47
N PHE A 134 8.52 -21.36 -8.72
CA PHE A 134 7.10 -21.72 -8.75
C PHE A 134 6.34 -21.16 -9.98
N PRO A 135 5.32 -21.89 -10.45
CA PRO A 135 4.47 -21.43 -11.55
C PRO A 135 3.72 -20.14 -11.22
N THR A 136 3.34 -19.40 -12.25
CA THR A 136 2.83 -18.02 -12.16
C THR A 136 1.58 -17.87 -11.27
N TRP A 137 0.78 -18.91 -11.13
CA TRP A 137 -0.43 -18.91 -10.29
C TRP A 137 -0.14 -18.97 -8.78
N ILE A 138 1.03 -19.46 -8.36
CA ILE A 138 1.46 -19.50 -6.94
C ILE A 138 2.27 -18.25 -6.56
N ARG A 139 2.88 -17.57 -7.54
CA ARG A 139 3.86 -16.48 -7.33
C ARG A 139 3.38 -15.34 -6.42
N ASN A 140 2.08 -15.06 -6.39
CA ASN A 140 1.48 -14.00 -5.58
C ASN A 140 0.72 -14.52 -4.35
N SER A 141 0.75 -15.83 -4.10
CA SER A 141 0.05 -16.46 -2.98
C SER A 141 0.74 -16.16 -1.65
N GLU A 142 -0.02 -16.29 -0.57
CA GLU A 142 0.52 -16.17 0.78
C GLU A 142 1.35 -17.43 1.13
N ILE A 143 2.39 -17.26 1.94
CA ILE A 143 3.28 -18.38 2.31
C ILE A 143 2.52 -19.49 3.06
N THR A 144 1.52 -19.12 3.86
CA THR A 144 0.58 -20.06 4.47
C THR A 144 -0.14 -20.91 3.43
N SER A 145 -0.65 -20.29 2.36
CA SER A 145 -1.28 -20.98 1.23
C SER A 145 -0.28 -21.84 0.45
N ILE A 146 0.96 -21.39 0.28
CA ILE A 146 2.02 -22.19 -0.36
C ILE A 146 2.28 -23.44 0.48
N ARG A 147 2.43 -23.28 1.80
CA ARG A 147 2.66 -24.39 2.73
C ARG A 147 1.53 -25.43 2.71
N THR A 148 0.27 -25.00 2.66
CA THR A 148 -0.89 -25.92 2.62
C THR A 148 -1.09 -26.59 1.26
N ASN A 149 -0.57 -26.03 0.17
CA ASN A 149 -0.67 -26.65 -1.16
C ASN A 149 0.50 -27.61 -1.47
N LEU A 150 1.61 -27.52 -0.72
CA LEU A 150 2.79 -28.36 -0.90
C LEU A 150 2.85 -29.54 0.09
N LEU A 151 2.11 -29.48 1.20
CA LEU A 151 1.93 -30.57 2.17
C LEU A 151 0.64 -31.33 1.86
#